data_AF-A0A9Q1QQ00-F1
#
_entry.id   AF-A0A9Q1QQ00-F1
#
_cell.length_a   1.000
_cell.length_b   1.000
_cell.length_c   1.000
_cell.angle_alpha   90.00
_cell.angle_beta   90.00
_cell.angle_gamma   90.00
#
_symmetry.space_group_name_H-M   'P 1'
#
loop_
_entity.id
_entity.type
_entity.pdbx_description
1 polymer ?
#
loop_
_entity_poly.entity_id
_entity_poly.type
_entity_poly.pdbx_seq_one_letter_code
_entity_poly.pdbx_strand_id
1 'polypeptide(L)'
;MEMADRKDAENKVSEDNNNNQGVVDQSLADREAEDRERQARELKAGLHPLRVEGFWVCYCHLARPSTLPSPTDLHLFKEGIRPLWEDSANCNGGKWIIRFKKAVSGRFWEDLVLALVGDQLDYGDNICGAVLSIRFSEDILSVWNRNASDHQAVMALRDAIKRHLKLPHSYVMEYKPHDASLRDNSSYRNTWLRG
;
A
#
# COMPACT_ATOMS: atom_id res chain seq x y z
N MET A 1 -32.75 -54.25 -60.47
CA MET A 1 -33.05 -52.86 -60.08
C MET A 1 -34.16 -52.98 -59.06
N GLU A 2 -34.08 -52.55 -57.81
CA GLU A 2 -33.17 -51.76 -57.01
C GLU A 2 -33.88 -51.71 -55.64
N MET A 3 -33.17 -51.74 -54.51
CA MET A 3 -33.59 -51.13 -53.23
C MET A 3 -32.51 -51.40 -52.18
N ALA A 4 -31.63 -50.42 -51.98
CA ALA A 4 -30.84 -50.26 -50.77
C ALA A 4 -30.66 -48.76 -50.57
N ASP A 5 -31.45 -48.16 -49.66
CA ASP A 5 -31.15 -46.86 -49.06
C ASP A 5 -32.13 -46.58 -47.92
N ARG A 6 -31.69 -46.83 -46.68
CA ARG A 6 -32.40 -46.37 -45.46
C ARG A 6 -31.59 -46.36 -44.17
N LYS A 7 -30.26 -46.55 -44.19
CA LYS A 7 -29.45 -46.66 -42.96
C LYS A 7 -28.59 -45.45 -42.60
N ASP A 8 -28.47 -44.44 -43.47
CA ASP A 8 -27.50 -43.35 -43.24
C ASP A 8 -28.08 -42.07 -42.60
N ALA A 9 -29.39 -42.02 -42.33
CA ALA A 9 -30.03 -40.82 -41.78
C ALA A 9 -30.13 -40.79 -40.24
N GLU A 10 -30.15 -41.95 -39.57
CA GLU A 10 -30.33 -42.00 -38.10
C GLU A 10 -29.02 -41.79 -37.31
N ASN A 11 -27.86 -41.97 -37.94
CA ASN A 11 -26.57 -41.87 -37.26
C ASN A 11 -25.99 -40.44 -37.21
N LYS A 12 -26.60 -39.49 -37.93
CA LYS A 12 -26.13 -38.09 -38.02
C LYS A 12 -26.79 -37.17 -36.97
N VAL A 13 -28.00 -37.51 -36.53
CA VAL A 13 -28.74 -36.75 -35.49
C VAL A 13 -28.20 -37.04 -34.08
N SER A 14 -27.62 -38.21 -33.86
CA SER A 14 -27.02 -38.64 -32.59
C SER A 14 -25.65 -38.00 -32.30
N GLU A 15 -24.84 -37.73 -33.33
CA GLU A 15 -23.52 -37.11 -33.17
C GLU A 15 -23.59 -35.60 -32.93
N ASP A 16 -24.51 -34.89 -33.57
CA ASP A 16 -24.67 -33.43 -33.41
C ASP A 16 -25.22 -33.04 -32.02
N ASN A 17 -26.10 -33.86 -31.43
CA ASN A 17 -26.62 -33.63 -30.07
C ASN A 17 -25.57 -33.86 -28.98
N ASN A 18 -24.65 -34.82 -29.18
CA ASN A 18 -23.59 -35.12 -28.21
C ASN A 18 -22.52 -34.02 -28.19
N ASN A 19 -22.23 -33.43 -29.35
CA ASN A 19 -21.25 -32.36 -29.49
C ASN A 19 -21.76 -31.04 -28.88
N ASN A 20 -23.06 -30.74 -29.01
CA ASN A 20 -23.63 -29.52 -28.46
C ASN A 20 -23.79 -29.60 -26.92
N GLN A 21 -24.10 -30.78 -26.38
CA GLN A 21 -24.19 -30.98 -24.93
C GLN A 21 -22.82 -30.85 -24.24
N GLY A 22 -21.78 -31.44 -24.83
CA GLY A 22 -20.41 -31.34 -24.33
C GLY A 22 -19.86 -29.90 -24.34
N VAL A 23 -20.20 -29.10 -25.36
CA VAL A 23 -19.80 -27.69 -25.45
C VAL A 23 -20.52 -26.83 -24.41
N VAL A 24 -21.81 -27.10 -24.14
CA VAL A 24 -22.58 -26.37 -23.14
C VAL A 24 -22.11 -26.71 -21.72
N ASP A 25 -21.88 -27.99 -21.41
CA ASP A 25 -21.36 -28.43 -20.11
C ASP A 25 -19.93 -27.90 -19.84
N GLN A 26 -19.09 -27.88 -20.87
CA GLN A 26 -17.75 -27.27 -20.78
C GLN A 26 -17.83 -25.77 -20.48
N SER A 27 -18.74 -25.04 -21.16
CA SER A 27 -18.92 -23.60 -20.95
C SER A 27 -19.49 -23.25 -19.57
N LEU A 28 -20.31 -24.12 -18.99
CA LEU A 28 -20.84 -23.97 -17.63
C LEU A 28 -19.74 -24.25 -16.59
N ALA A 29 -18.95 -25.30 -16.79
CA ALA A 29 -17.83 -25.62 -15.92
C ALA A 29 -16.74 -24.51 -15.94
N ASP A 30 -16.46 -23.94 -17.12
CA ASP A 30 -15.51 -22.83 -17.27
C ASP A 30 -16.02 -21.57 -16.55
N ARG A 31 -17.32 -21.24 -16.68
CA ARG A 31 -17.94 -20.12 -15.95
C ARG A 31 -17.92 -20.33 -14.44
N GLU A 32 -18.23 -21.54 -13.97
CA GLU A 32 -18.16 -21.85 -12.54
C GLU A 32 -16.73 -21.82 -11.99
N ALA A 33 -15.73 -22.20 -12.79
CA ALA A 33 -14.33 -22.11 -12.42
C ALA A 33 -13.87 -20.65 -12.36
N GLU A 34 -14.28 -19.83 -13.33
CA GLU A 34 -14.04 -18.38 -13.33
C GLU A 34 -14.71 -17.68 -12.16
N ASP A 35 -15.96 -18.04 -11.83
CA ASP A 35 -16.69 -17.48 -10.69
C ASP A 35 -16.09 -17.93 -9.36
N ARG A 36 -15.67 -19.19 -9.23
CA ARG A 36 -14.91 -19.67 -8.06
C ARG A 36 -13.57 -18.97 -7.94
N GLU A 37 -12.88 -18.71 -9.04
CA GLU A 37 -11.61 -17.97 -9.03
C GLU A 37 -11.83 -16.48 -8.72
N ARG A 38 -12.89 -15.86 -9.23
CA ARG A 38 -13.31 -14.49 -8.89
C ARG A 38 -13.67 -14.40 -7.41
N GLN A 39 -14.46 -15.33 -6.90
CA GLN A 39 -14.82 -15.40 -5.48
C GLN A 39 -13.60 -15.71 -4.60
N ALA A 40 -12.66 -16.55 -5.06
CA ALA A 40 -11.39 -16.78 -4.38
C ALA A 40 -10.46 -15.56 -4.41
N ARG A 41 -10.46 -14.77 -5.50
CA ARG A 41 -9.77 -13.47 -5.60
C ARG A 41 -10.41 -12.45 -4.68
N GLU A 42 -11.74 -12.42 -4.57
CA GLU A 42 -12.46 -11.55 -3.63
C GLU A 42 -12.26 -11.97 -2.17
N LEU A 43 -12.19 -13.27 -1.88
CA LEU A 43 -11.87 -13.80 -0.54
C LEU A 43 -10.39 -13.57 -0.19
N LYS A 44 -9.46 -13.72 -1.14
CA LYS A 44 -8.04 -13.38 -0.97
C LYS A 44 -7.84 -11.86 -0.84
N ALA A 45 -8.58 -11.06 -1.60
CA ALA A 45 -8.65 -9.60 -1.43
C ALA A 45 -9.35 -9.22 -0.12
N GLY A 46 -10.23 -10.09 0.39
CA GLY A 46 -10.92 -9.95 1.66
C GLY A 46 -10.09 -10.28 2.88
N LEU A 47 -9.02 -11.05 2.69
CA LEU A 47 -8.00 -11.36 3.70
C LEU A 47 -6.70 -10.59 3.46
N HIS A 48 -6.79 -9.46 2.76
CA HIS A 48 -5.64 -8.59 2.52
C HIS A 48 -5.39 -7.72 3.78
N PRO A 49 -4.17 -7.70 4.35
CA PRO A 49 -3.84 -7.00 5.60
C PRO A 49 -3.94 -5.46 5.57
N LEU A 50 -4.62 -4.87 4.58
CA LEU A 50 -4.83 -3.42 4.44
C LEU A 50 -6.29 -2.97 4.37
N ARG A 51 -7.29 -3.80 4.71
CA ARG A 51 -8.62 -3.26 5.06
C ARG A 51 -8.58 -2.63 6.46
N VAL A 52 -9.41 -1.61 6.69
CA VAL A 52 -9.48 -0.84 7.95
C VAL A 52 -9.58 -1.78 9.16
N GLU A 53 -10.32 -2.87 9.05
CA GLU A 53 -10.48 -3.90 10.06
C GLU A 53 -9.16 -4.63 10.37
N GLY A 54 -8.40 -5.00 9.34
CA GLY A 54 -7.09 -5.63 9.49
C GLY A 54 -6.08 -4.71 10.15
N PHE A 55 -6.12 -3.42 9.79
CA PHE A 55 -5.32 -2.39 10.47
C PHE A 55 -5.63 -2.34 11.97
N TRP A 56 -6.90 -2.29 12.35
CA TRP A 56 -7.29 -2.21 13.76
C TRP A 56 -6.90 -3.45 14.57
N VAL A 57 -6.98 -4.65 13.98
CA VAL A 57 -6.52 -5.89 14.63
C VAL A 57 -5.04 -5.80 15.02
N CYS A 58 -4.19 -5.21 14.18
CA CYS A 58 -2.78 -5.02 14.51
C CYS A 58 -2.57 -3.83 15.46
N TYR A 59 -3.17 -2.69 15.15
CA TYR A 59 -2.86 -1.43 15.82
C TYR A 59 -3.32 -1.39 17.28
N CYS A 60 -4.47 -2.02 17.62
CA CYS A 60 -4.97 -2.02 19.01
C CYS A 60 -4.12 -2.89 19.96
N HIS A 61 -3.32 -3.81 19.44
CA HIS A 61 -2.40 -4.65 20.22
C HIS A 61 -0.95 -4.12 20.22
N LEU A 62 -0.66 -3.08 19.44
CA LEU A 62 0.65 -2.47 19.41
C LEU A 62 0.88 -1.67 20.70
N ALA A 63 2.06 -1.84 21.31
CA ALA A 63 2.48 -0.97 22.40
C ALA A 63 2.49 0.50 21.95
N ARG A 64 2.04 1.40 22.83
CA ARG A 64 1.97 2.82 22.52
C ARG A 64 3.39 3.35 22.22
N PRO A 65 3.56 4.29 21.27
CA PRO A 65 4.88 4.86 20.97
C PRO A 65 5.65 5.37 22.19
N SER A 66 4.94 5.91 23.18
CA SER A 66 5.52 6.41 24.44
C SER A 66 6.09 5.32 25.36
N THR A 67 5.70 4.06 25.18
CA THR A 67 6.14 2.93 26.01
C THR A 67 7.18 2.05 25.30
N LEU A 68 7.49 2.33 24.04
CA LEU A 68 8.46 1.56 23.28
C LEU A 68 9.90 1.87 23.74
N PRO A 69 10.78 0.86 23.82
CA PRO A 69 12.19 1.08 24.15
C PRO A 69 12.87 1.92 23.06
N SER A 70 13.85 2.72 23.44
CA SER A 70 14.68 3.45 22.49
C SER A 70 15.99 2.67 22.24
N PRO A 71 16.44 2.48 20.98
CA PRO A 71 15.76 2.87 19.74
C PRO A 71 14.72 1.86 19.28
N THR A 72 13.60 2.33 18.74
CA THR A 72 12.59 1.52 18.04
C THR A 72 12.11 2.26 16.80
N ASP A 73 11.82 1.54 15.73
CA ASP A 73 11.22 2.08 14.51
C ASP A 73 9.90 1.37 14.19
N LEU A 74 8.82 2.14 14.11
CA LEU A 74 7.53 1.67 13.59
C LEU A 74 7.43 2.04 12.12
N HIS A 75 7.05 1.07 11.29
CA HIS A 75 6.95 1.26 9.84
C HIS A 75 5.53 0.91 9.38
N LEU A 76 4.96 1.77 8.54
CA LEU A 76 3.73 1.50 7.81
C LEU A 76 3.97 1.84 6.35
N PHE A 77 4.00 0.84 5.48
CA PHE A 77 4.25 1.02 4.04
C PHE A 77 3.14 0.37 3.24
N LYS A 78 2.92 0.90 2.03
CA LYS A 78 2.01 0.26 1.06
C LYS A 78 2.51 -1.14 0.74
N GLU A 79 1.56 -2.01 0.40
CA GLU A 79 1.85 -3.38 0.00
C GLU A 79 2.91 -3.42 -1.11
N GLY A 80 3.84 -4.37 -1.00
CA GLY A 80 4.90 -4.57 -1.99
C GLY A 80 6.07 -3.59 -1.88
N ILE A 81 5.98 -2.55 -1.04
CA ILE A 81 7.08 -1.58 -0.82
C ILE A 81 7.78 -1.91 0.48
N ARG A 82 9.07 -2.25 0.40
CA ARG A 82 9.88 -2.43 1.61
C ARG A 82 10.29 -1.07 2.19
N PRO A 83 10.40 -0.92 3.52
CA PRO A 83 10.89 0.30 4.17
C PRO A 83 12.42 0.46 4.03
N LEU A 84 12.92 0.27 2.82
CA LEU A 84 14.33 0.24 2.46
C LEU A 84 14.56 1.23 1.31
N TRP A 85 15.70 1.91 1.30
CA TRP A 85 16.01 2.89 0.26
C TRP A 85 16.34 2.21 -1.07
N GLU A 86 16.78 0.95 -1.04
CA GLU A 86 17.06 0.11 -2.20
C GLU A 86 15.78 -0.36 -2.91
N ASP A 87 14.62 -0.24 -2.26
CA ASP A 87 13.35 -0.57 -2.88
C ASP A 87 13.11 0.32 -4.11
N SER A 88 12.65 -0.27 -5.21
CA SER A 88 12.46 0.46 -6.48
C SER A 88 11.46 1.60 -6.35
N ALA A 89 10.52 1.51 -5.41
CA ALA A 89 9.60 2.59 -5.11
C ALA A 89 10.22 3.72 -4.27
N ASN A 90 11.33 3.49 -3.57
CA ASN A 90 11.92 4.45 -2.64
C ASN A 90 13.23 5.07 -3.16
N CYS A 91 13.96 4.40 -4.05
CA CYS A 91 15.34 4.77 -4.42
C CYS A 91 15.45 6.20 -4.97
N ASN A 92 14.54 6.60 -5.86
CA ASN A 92 14.49 7.96 -6.42
C ASN A 92 13.69 8.94 -5.55
N GLY A 93 13.29 8.50 -4.37
CA GLY A 93 12.37 9.16 -3.47
C GLY A 93 13.06 10.03 -2.43
N GLY A 94 12.26 10.40 -1.44
CA GLY A 94 12.74 11.10 -0.27
C GLY A 94 11.76 10.99 0.86
N LYS A 95 12.03 11.78 1.91
CA LYS A 95 11.17 11.82 3.07
C LYS A 95 11.04 13.22 3.64
N TRP A 96 9.82 13.55 4.04
CA TRP A 96 9.56 14.63 4.99
C TRP A 96 9.86 14.15 6.41
N ILE A 97 10.48 15.01 7.21
CA ILE A 97 10.96 14.70 8.56
C ILE A 97 10.38 15.74 9.52
N ILE A 98 9.77 15.26 10.60
CA ILE A 98 9.26 16.06 11.71
C ILE A 98 9.87 15.55 13.01
N ARG A 99 10.42 16.44 13.82
CA ARG A 99 11.00 16.10 15.12
C ARG A 99 10.05 16.50 16.25
N PHE A 100 9.75 15.54 17.11
CA PHE A 100 8.91 15.74 18.28
C PHE A 100 9.72 15.57 19.55
N LYS A 101 9.44 16.44 20.52
CA LYS A 101 9.79 16.16 21.92
C LYS A 101 9.08 14.88 22.37
N LYS A 102 9.65 14.20 23.36
CA LYS A 102 9.10 12.98 23.94
C LYS A 102 7.64 13.13 24.37
N ALA A 103 6.92 12.01 24.36
CA ALA A 103 5.50 11.87 24.69
C ALA A 103 4.49 12.54 23.72
N VAL A 104 4.93 13.38 22.78
CA VAL A 104 4.03 14.06 21.83
C VAL A 104 3.79 13.25 20.56
N SER A 105 4.79 12.48 20.13
CA SER A 105 4.83 11.77 18.84
C SER A 105 3.70 10.76 18.62
N GLY A 106 3.22 10.12 19.69
CA GLY A 106 2.22 9.05 19.59
C GLY A 106 0.90 9.51 18.99
N ARG A 107 0.43 10.71 19.34
CA ARG A 107 -0.79 11.30 18.77
C ARG A 107 -0.63 11.60 17.27
N PHE A 108 0.51 12.18 16.89
CA PHE A 108 0.78 12.51 15.49
C PHE A 108 0.98 11.27 14.62
N TRP A 109 1.57 10.21 15.17
CA TRP A 109 1.67 8.91 14.50
C TRP A 109 0.30 8.30 14.24
N GLU A 110 -0.57 8.30 15.25
CA GLU A 110 -1.94 7.79 15.10
C GLU A 110 -2.73 8.58 14.05
N ASP A 111 -2.75 9.92 14.15
CA ASP A 111 -3.42 10.79 13.18
C ASP A 111 -2.89 10.54 11.74
N LEU A 112 -1.58 10.39 11.58
CA LEU A 112 -0.97 10.13 10.26
C LEU A 112 -1.36 8.77 9.70
N VAL A 113 -1.26 7.71 10.51
CA VAL A 113 -1.54 6.35 10.07
C VAL A 113 -3.01 6.19 9.71
N LEU A 114 -3.92 6.80 10.48
CA LEU A 114 -5.34 6.82 10.14
C LEU A 114 -5.60 7.58 8.84
N ALA A 115 -4.92 8.71 8.61
CA ALA A 115 -5.02 9.44 7.35
C ALA A 115 -4.48 8.62 6.15
N LEU A 116 -3.43 7.82 6.34
CA LEU A 116 -2.88 6.96 5.29
C LEU A 116 -3.79 5.77 4.98
N VAL A 117 -4.29 5.07 6.00
CA VAL A 117 -5.18 3.91 5.83
C VAL A 117 -6.55 4.34 5.29
N GLY A 118 -7.02 5.52 5.68
CA GLY A 118 -8.27 6.11 5.19
C GLY A 118 -8.14 6.83 3.84
N ASP A 119 -6.98 6.77 3.18
CA ASP A 119 -6.68 7.45 1.91
C ASP A 119 -7.04 8.95 1.90
N GLN A 120 -6.74 9.64 3.00
CA GLN A 120 -7.14 11.03 3.23
C GLN A 120 -6.08 12.04 2.79
N LEU A 121 -4.84 11.60 2.58
CA LEU A 121 -3.76 12.47 2.13
C LEU A 121 -3.85 12.64 0.61
N ASP A 122 -4.15 13.86 0.18
CA ASP A 122 -4.01 14.25 -1.23
C ASP A 122 -2.64 13.80 -1.76
N TYR A 123 -2.58 13.24 -2.96
CA TYR A 123 -1.38 12.62 -3.56
C TYR A 123 -0.95 11.28 -2.95
N GLY A 124 -1.90 10.51 -2.40
CA GLY A 124 -1.70 9.17 -1.86
C GLY A 124 -0.84 8.27 -2.75
N ASP A 125 -0.98 8.30 -4.08
CA ASP A 125 -0.19 7.49 -5.01
C ASP A 125 1.32 7.70 -4.92
N ASN A 126 1.76 8.94 -4.68
CA ASN A 126 3.17 9.27 -4.54
C ASN A 126 3.74 8.83 -3.18
N ILE A 127 2.89 8.52 -2.20
CA ILE A 127 3.31 8.08 -0.86
C ILE A 127 3.71 6.60 -0.89
N CYS A 128 4.88 6.30 -0.33
CA CYS A 128 5.37 4.94 -0.11
C CYS A 128 4.94 4.41 1.26
N GLY A 129 5.08 5.24 2.29
CA GLY A 129 4.84 4.86 3.68
C GLY A 129 5.26 5.92 4.68
N ALA A 130 5.19 5.56 5.95
CA ALA A 130 5.60 6.39 7.07
C ALA A 130 6.43 5.59 8.08
N VAL A 131 7.30 6.30 8.79
CA VAL A 131 8.17 5.76 9.83
C VAL A 131 8.09 6.63 11.08
N LEU A 132 7.85 6.03 12.24
CA LEU A 132 8.08 6.68 13.53
C LEU A 132 9.32 6.08 14.19
N SER A 133 10.35 6.91 14.31
CA SER A 133 11.61 6.57 14.95
C SER A 133 11.67 7.09 16.37
N ILE A 134 11.55 6.18 17.34
CA ILE A 134 11.74 6.45 18.77
C ILE A 134 13.24 6.48 19.04
N ARG A 135 13.78 7.63 19.49
CA ARG A 135 15.21 7.81 19.83
C ARG A 135 15.38 8.32 21.26
N PHE A 136 16.61 8.51 21.74
CA PHE A 136 16.81 8.86 23.15
C PHE A 136 16.31 10.28 23.49
N SER A 137 16.68 11.27 22.68
CA SER A 137 16.39 12.69 22.94
C SER A 137 15.06 13.17 22.37
N GLU A 138 14.64 12.61 21.23
CA GLU A 138 13.48 13.04 20.47
C GLU A 138 12.90 11.86 19.69
N ASP A 139 11.68 12.02 19.20
CA ASP A 139 11.07 11.09 18.26
C ASP A 139 10.99 11.74 16.89
N ILE A 140 11.19 10.95 15.84
CA ILE A 140 11.28 11.46 14.47
C ILE A 140 10.20 10.77 13.65
N LEU A 141 9.24 11.54 13.16
CA LEU A 141 8.22 11.08 12.23
C LEU A 141 8.68 11.38 10.80
N SER A 142 8.63 10.37 9.94
CA SER A 142 9.00 10.50 8.53
C SER A 142 7.88 10.02 7.61
N VAL A 143 7.64 10.74 6.51
CA VAL A 143 6.73 10.31 5.43
C VAL A 143 7.51 10.20 4.14
N TRP A 144 7.49 9.03 3.52
CA TRP A 144 8.31 8.67 2.37
C TRP A 144 7.48 8.77 1.09
N ASN A 145 8.08 9.35 0.04
CA ASN A 145 7.47 9.47 -1.29
C ASN A 145 8.39 8.95 -2.38
N ARG A 146 7.80 8.55 -3.51
CA ARG A 146 8.49 7.82 -4.60
C ARG A 146 9.47 8.66 -5.40
N ASN A 147 9.13 9.93 -5.61
CA ASN A 147 9.88 10.81 -6.49
C ASN A 147 10.25 12.13 -5.81
N ALA A 148 11.55 12.32 -5.54
CA ALA A 148 12.07 13.57 -4.96
C ALA A 148 12.27 14.69 -5.98
N SER A 149 12.27 14.40 -7.28
CA SER A 149 12.46 15.41 -8.34
C SER A 149 11.18 16.18 -8.66
N ASP A 150 10.01 15.62 -8.34
CA ASP A 150 8.72 16.30 -8.47
C ASP A 150 8.50 17.25 -7.28
N HIS A 151 9.04 18.46 -7.41
CA HIS A 151 8.97 19.49 -6.38
C HIS A 151 7.54 19.89 -6.04
N GLN A 152 6.64 19.89 -7.04
CA GLN A 152 5.25 20.26 -6.82
C GLN A 152 4.55 19.20 -5.96
N ALA A 153 4.71 17.91 -6.30
CA ALA A 153 4.15 16.82 -5.50
C ALA A 153 4.78 16.75 -4.10
N VAL A 154 6.09 16.99 -3.98
CA VAL A 154 6.79 17.02 -2.67
C VAL A 154 6.23 18.12 -1.78
N MET A 155 6.02 19.33 -2.31
CA MET A 155 5.45 20.45 -1.55
C MET A 155 3.96 20.26 -1.24
N ALA A 156 3.19 19.72 -2.19
CA ALA A 156 1.78 19.40 -1.94
C ALA A 156 1.62 18.36 -0.82
N LEU A 157 2.48 17.33 -0.80
CA LEU A 157 2.51 16.33 0.27
C LEU A 157 2.82 16.97 1.63
N ARG A 158 3.76 17.92 1.70
CA ARG A 158 4.04 18.69 2.94
C ARG A 158 2.78 19.36 3.45
N ASP A 159 2.08 20.07 2.56
CA ASP A 159 0.93 20.87 2.92
C ASP A 159 -0.25 19.98 3.34
N ALA A 160 -0.42 18.82 2.69
CA ALA A 160 -1.35 17.79 3.12
C ALA A 160 -1.02 17.28 4.53
N ILE A 161 0.22 16.88 4.78
CA ILE A 161 0.65 16.40 6.12
C ILE A 161 0.38 17.47 7.19
N LYS A 162 0.77 18.74 6.95
CA LYS A 162 0.52 19.83 7.91
C LYS A 162 -0.97 20.01 8.21
N ARG A 163 -1.82 19.93 7.19
CA ARG A 163 -3.27 20.10 7.31
C ARG A 163 -3.92 18.97 8.09
N HIS A 164 -3.61 17.71 7.75
CA HIS A 164 -4.19 16.54 8.41
C HIS A 164 -3.75 16.42 9.86
N LEU A 165 -2.47 16.67 10.12
CA LEU A 165 -1.93 16.64 11.48
C LEU A 165 -2.28 17.88 12.30
N LYS A 166 -2.91 18.90 11.69
CA LYS A 166 -3.13 20.23 12.29
C LYS A 166 -1.85 20.74 12.95
N LEU A 167 -0.74 20.58 12.24
CA LEU A 167 0.59 20.74 12.80
C LEU A 167 0.80 22.20 13.21
N PRO A 168 1.12 22.49 14.49
CA PRO A 168 1.42 23.85 14.92
C PRO A 168 2.59 24.45 14.13
N HIS A 169 2.53 25.76 13.85
CA HIS A 169 3.59 26.49 13.13
C HIS A 169 4.98 26.41 13.78
N SER A 170 5.05 26.04 15.07
CA SER A 170 6.31 25.81 15.79
C SER A 170 7.08 24.57 15.33
N TYR A 171 6.41 23.61 14.67
CA TYR A 171 7.06 22.42 14.14
C TYR A 171 7.53 22.68 12.72
N VAL A 172 8.82 22.48 12.49
CA VAL A 172 9.45 22.58 11.18
C VAL A 172 9.39 21.23 10.48
N MET A 173 9.07 21.23 9.19
CA MET A 173 9.21 20.06 8.34
C MET A 173 10.46 20.20 7.48
N GLU A 174 11.26 19.16 7.45
CA GLU A 174 12.50 19.12 6.68
C GLU A 174 12.44 18.01 5.62
N TYR A 175 12.80 18.30 4.38
CA TYR A 175 12.84 17.29 3.32
C TYR A 175 14.25 16.79 3.07
N LYS A 176 14.39 15.47 2.88
CA LYS A 176 15.65 14.85 2.47
C LYS A 176 15.43 13.76 1.40
N PRO A 177 16.03 13.91 0.21
CA PRO A 177 16.12 12.81 -0.76
C PRO A 177 16.91 11.62 -0.20
N HIS A 178 16.55 10.40 -0.57
CA HIS A 178 17.23 9.19 -0.08
C HIS A 178 18.68 9.12 -0.57
N ASP A 179 18.96 9.45 -1.83
CA ASP A 179 20.31 9.53 -2.38
C ASP A 179 21.23 10.47 -1.59
N ALA A 180 20.70 11.61 -1.13
CA ALA A 180 21.48 12.53 -0.31
C ALA A 180 21.82 11.95 1.06
N SER A 181 20.96 11.08 1.61
CA SER A 181 21.18 10.39 2.88
C SER A 181 22.26 9.31 2.78
N LEU A 182 22.42 8.71 1.60
CA LEU A 182 23.47 7.73 1.33
C LEU A 182 24.84 8.39 1.22
N ARG A 183 24.92 9.51 0.50
CA ARG A 183 26.19 10.23 0.29
C ARG A 183 26.78 10.80 1.58
N ASP A 184 25.94 11.22 2.53
CA ASP A 184 26.40 11.79 3.79
C ASP A 184 26.31 10.82 4.98
N ASN A 185 25.97 9.55 4.72
CA ASN A 185 25.76 8.48 5.70
C ASN A 185 24.89 8.93 6.90
N SER A 186 23.88 9.74 6.63
CA SER A 186 23.05 10.37 7.65
C SER A 186 21.60 10.35 7.23
N SER A 187 20.75 9.68 8.00
CA SER A 187 19.31 9.64 7.70
C SER A 187 18.57 10.94 8.01
N TYR A 188 19.13 11.81 8.86
CA TYR A 188 18.36 12.91 9.47
C TYR A 188 19.11 14.25 9.56
N ARG A 189 20.41 14.31 9.25
CA ARG A 189 21.18 15.59 9.19
C ARG A 189 21.25 16.10 7.75
N ASN A 190 21.61 17.36 7.54
CA ASN A 190 21.80 17.99 6.22
C ASN A 190 20.55 17.90 5.31
N THR A 191 19.44 18.42 5.81
CA THR A 191 18.17 18.50 5.08
C THR A 191 18.16 19.69 4.14
N TRP A 192 17.58 19.52 2.94
CA TRP A 192 17.74 20.46 1.83
C TRP A 192 16.65 21.52 1.78
N LEU A 193 15.44 21.17 2.23
CA LEU A 193 14.29 22.07 2.24
C LEU A 193 13.79 22.21 3.67
N ARG A 194 13.62 23.46 4.10
CA ARG A 194 12.99 23.82 5.38
C ARG A 194 11.70 24.54 5.07
N GLY A 195 10.58 24.00 5.54
CA GLY A 195 9.24 24.51 5.24
C GLY A 195 8.30 24.48 6.41
#